data_AF-W6MT09-F1
#
_entry.id   AF-W6MT09-F1
#
_cell.length_a   1.000
_cell.length_b   1.000
_cell.length_c   1.000
_cell.angle_alpha   90.00
_cell.angle_beta   90.00
_cell.angle_gamma   90.00
#
_symmetry.space_group_name_H-M   'P 1'
#
loop_
_entity.id
_entity.type
_entity.pdbx_description
1 polymer ?
#
loop_
_entity_poly.entity_id
_entity_poly.type
_entity_poly.pdbx_seq_one_letter_code
_entity_poly.pdbx_strand_id
1 'polypeptide(L)'
;MTLYEFSQGIQNLVDQIDLPVEKKQRLYDARSITHNDLITIYRLYTSCKICNESDSTEKLSLSALLKTTKICEKPIAPKAKKSPEFLRQMERLRQRQQELEYQELVKNSTLSFSLNPGSSPSAVTKELKHQVTTIINILISVVSVGYAVWYWTGTSMNINDAYRILLCLFFSILVLIAEVVVFGGYLRKIEEARSVERKKIEVKKVIESVSFESARGQDTKLE
;
A
#
# COMPACT_ATOMS: atom_id res chain seq x y z
N MET A 1 -29.62 -0.87 4.71
CA MET A 1 -30.29 -2.13 4.34
C MET A 1 -29.77 -2.52 2.97
N THR A 2 -29.11 -3.67 2.84
CA THR A 2 -28.57 -4.13 1.54
C THR A 2 -29.74 -4.59 0.66
N LEU A 3 -29.79 -4.06 -0.56
CA LEU A 3 -30.78 -4.42 -1.57
C LEU A 3 -30.08 -5.24 -2.65
N TYR A 4 -30.73 -6.31 -3.06
CA TYR A 4 -30.27 -7.21 -4.12
C TYR A 4 -31.21 -7.10 -5.32
N GLU A 5 -30.69 -7.26 -6.52
CA GLU A 5 -31.52 -7.32 -7.72
C GLU A 5 -32.36 -8.61 -7.75
N PHE A 6 -33.62 -8.49 -8.16
CA PHE A 6 -34.52 -9.62 -8.35
C PHE A 6 -34.11 -10.42 -9.61
N SER A 7 -33.29 -11.47 -9.42
CA SER A 7 -32.71 -12.32 -10.46
C SER A 7 -33.67 -13.44 -10.94
N GLN A 8 -33.46 -13.95 -12.16
CA GLN A 8 -34.26 -15.04 -12.74
C GLN A 8 -34.21 -16.33 -11.91
N GLY A 9 -33.07 -16.61 -11.26
CA GLY A 9 -32.94 -17.77 -10.37
C GLY A 9 -33.90 -17.71 -9.18
N ILE A 10 -34.20 -16.50 -8.68
CA ILE A 10 -35.12 -16.31 -7.56
C ILE A 10 -36.58 -16.37 -8.04
N GLN A 11 -36.87 -15.87 -9.24
CA GLN A 11 -38.20 -15.98 -9.85
C GLN A 11 -38.68 -17.43 -9.90
N ASN A 12 -37.83 -18.31 -10.43
CA ASN A 12 -38.14 -19.74 -10.53
C ASN A 12 -38.36 -20.39 -9.16
N LEU A 13 -37.65 -19.94 -8.12
CA LEU A 13 -37.81 -20.46 -6.76
C LEU A 13 -39.09 -19.92 -6.09
N VAL A 14 -39.44 -18.66 -6.32
CA VAL A 14 -40.67 -18.05 -5.80
C VAL A 14 -41.92 -18.67 -6.45
N ASP A 15 -41.83 -19.16 -7.68
CA ASP A 15 -42.91 -19.90 -8.34
C ASP A 15 -43.08 -21.35 -7.83
N GLN A 16 -42.03 -21.93 -7.24
CA GLN A 16 -42.07 -23.25 -6.61
C GLN A 16 -42.52 -23.22 -5.14
N ILE A 17 -42.54 -22.05 -4.50
CA ILE A 17 -42.82 -21.89 -3.06
C ILE A 17 -44.20 -21.25 -2.87
N ASP A 18 -45.00 -21.78 -1.95
CA ASP A 18 -46.25 -21.14 -1.51
C ASP A 18 -45.95 -19.93 -0.61
N LEU A 19 -45.81 -18.76 -1.23
CA LEU A 19 -45.62 -17.49 -0.55
C LEU A 19 -46.96 -16.71 -0.54
N PRO A 20 -47.30 -15.99 0.56
CA PRO A 20 -48.49 -15.14 0.58
C PRO A 20 -48.52 -14.16 -0.60
N VAL A 21 -49.66 -14.11 -1.30
CA VAL A 21 -49.84 -13.35 -2.55
C VAL A 21 -49.40 -11.89 -2.42
N GLU A 22 -49.65 -11.26 -1.27
CA GLU A 22 -49.24 -9.89 -0.98
C GLU A 22 -47.71 -9.69 -1.01
N LYS A 23 -46.94 -10.66 -0.49
CA LYS A 23 -45.47 -10.59 -0.50
C LYS A 23 -44.93 -10.85 -1.89
N LYS A 24 -45.54 -11.78 -2.62
CA LYS A 24 -45.19 -12.08 -4.02
C LYS A 24 -45.33 -10.82 -4.88
N GLN A 25 -46.46 -10.12 -4.79
CA GLN A 25 -46.71 -8.86 -5.51
C GLN A 25 -45.67 -7.78 -5.18
N ARG A 26 -45.39 -7.55 -3.89
CA ARG A 26 -44.37 -6.57 -3.46
C ARG A 26 -42.97 -6.84 -4.03
N LEU A 27 -42.59 -8.10 -4.19
CA LEU A 27 -41.28 -8.48 -4.73
C LEU A 27 -41.19 -8.22 -6.24
N TYR A 28 -42.27 -8.44 -7.00
CA TYR A 28 -42.30 -8.12 -8.43
C TYR A 28 -42.30 -6.60 -8.67
N ASP A 29 -43.05 -5.84 -7.85
CA ASP A 29 -43.15 -4.38 -8.00
C ASP A 29 -41.83 -3.67 -7.65
N ALA A 30 -41.17 -4.08 -6.57
CA ALA A 30 -39.96 -3.42 -6.07
C ALA A 30 -38.70 -3.75 -6.90
N ARG A 31 -38.72 -4.83 -7.69
CA ARG A 31 -37.58 -5.38 -8.47
C ARG A 31 -36.27 -5.54 -7.67
N SER A 32 -36.35 -5.46 -6.35
CA SER A 32 -35.25 -5.53 -5.42
C SER A 32 -35.67 -6.31 -4.18
N ILE A 33 -34.76 -7.11 -3.66
CA ILE A 33 -35.00 -8.03 -2.56
C ILE A 33 -34.13 -7.62 -1.38
N THR A 34 -34.69 -7.70 -0.18
CA THR A 34 -33.92 -7.45 1.04
C THR A 34 -33.23 -8.74 1.51
N HIS A 35 -32.16 -8.61 2.29
CA HIS A 35 -31.49 -9.77 2.87
C HIS A 35 -32.42 -10.68 3.69
N ASN A 36 -33.38 -10.09 4.43
CA ASN A 36 -34.33 -10.86 5.23
C ASN A 36 -35.31 -11.64 4.35
N ASP A 37 -35.71 -11.08 3.21
CA ASP A 37 -36.59 -11.77 2.26
C ASP A 37 -35.87 -12.97 1.63
N LEU A 38 -34.58 -12.85 1.30
CA LEU A 38 -33.77 -13.98 0.82
C LEU A 38 -33.68 -15.12 1.83
N ILE A 39 -33.50 -14.79 3.12
CA ILE A 39 -33.48 -15.80 4.20
C ILE A 39 -34.84 -16.47 4.34
N THR A 40 -35.93 -15.71 4.29
CA THR A 40 -37.27 -16.29 4.40
C THR A 40 -37.59 -17.21 3.23
N ILE A 41 -37.25 -16.81 1.99
CA ILE A 41 -37.37 -17.65 0.78
C ILE A 41 -36.53 -18.93 0.93
N TYR A 42 -35.28 -18.84 1.36
CA TYR A 42 -34.41 -20.01 1.56
C TYR A 42 -34.98 -20.97 2.60
N ARG A 43 -35.49 -20.46 3.72
CA ARG A 43 -36.10 -21.28 4.78
C ARG A 43 -37.35 -22.00 4.27
N LEU A 44 -38.23 -21.29 3.58
CA LEU A 44 -39.45 -21.87 3.01
C LEU A 44 -39.15 -22.91 1.93
N TYR A 45 -38.17 -22.65 1.06
CA TYR A 45 -37.69 -23.62 0.09
C TYR A 45 -37.16 -24.88 0.77
N THR A 46 -36.33 -24.72 1.81
CA THR A 46 -35.76 -25.84 2.56
C THR A 46 -36.87 -26.65 3.24
N SER A 47 -37.86 -26.00 3.85
CA SER A 47 -39.02 -26.66 4.45
C SER A 47 -39.88 -27.42 3.43
N CYS A 48 -40.06 -26.87 2.22
CA CYS A 48 -40.85 -27.50 1.16
C CYS A 48 -40.10 -28.67 0.48
N LYS A 49 -38.77 -28.57 0.33
CA LYS A 49 -37.92 -29.66 -0.18
C LYS A 49 -37.81 -30.83 0.80
N ILE A 50 -37.88 -30.58 2.12
CA ILE A 50 -37.90 -31.64 3.14
C ILE A 50 -39.20 -32.48 3.07
N CYS A 51 -40.29 -31.93 2.53
CA CYS A 51 -41.56 -32.65 2.38
C CYS A 51 -41.64 -33.55 1.13
N ASN A 52 -40.72 -33.39 0.16
CA ASN A 52 -40.71 -34.12 -1.12
C ASN A 52 -39.37 -34.88 -1.24
N GLU A 53 -39.26 -36.05 -0.60
CA GLU A 53 -37.98 -36.75 -0.45
C GLU A 53 -37.69 -37.75 -1.59
N SER A 54 -36.39 -38.06 -1.78
CA SER A 54 -35.75 -38.96 -2.76
C SER A 54 -35.63 -38.45 -4.21
N ASP A 55 -34.58 -37.69 -4.51
CA ASP A 55 -33.44 -38.20 -5.30
C ASP A 55 -32.40 -37.12 -5.63
N SER A 56 -31.15 -37.55 -5.58
CA SER A 56 -29.92 -36.97 -6.12
C SER A 56 -30.01 -35.73 -7.03
N THR A 57 -30.07 -34.52 -6.47
CA THR A 57 -29.56 -33.29 -7.11
C THR A 57 -29.24 -32.21 -6.05
N GLU A 58 -28.03 -31.65 -6.19
CA GLU A 58 -27.33 -30.64 -5.39
C GLU A 58 -28.12 -29.97 -4.23
N LYS A 59 -27.57 -30.06 -3.02
CA LYS A 59 -27.99 -29.22 -1.90
C LYS A 59 -27.76 -27.76 -2.29
N LEU A 60 -28.82 -27.07 -2.70
CA LEU A 60 -28.81 -25.63 -2.94
C LEU A 60 -28.41 -24.92 -1.64
N SER A 61 -27.12 -24.64 -1.51
CA SER A 61 -26.60 -23.87 -0.39
C SER A 61 -27.06 -22.42 -0.54
N LEU A 62 -27.34 -21.73 0.57
CA LEU A 62 -27.61 -20.30 0.58
C LEU A 62 -26.51 -19.50 -0.14
N SER A 63 -25.28 -20.02 -0.13
CA SER A 63 -24.16 -19.46 -0.91
C SER A 63 -24.37 -19.52 -2.42
N ALA A 64 -24.99 -20.60 -2.95
CA ALA A 64 -25.33 -20.72 -4.37
C ALA A 64 -26.44 -19.74 -4.75
N LEU A 65 -27.43 -19.54 -3.87
CA LEU A 65 -28.49 -18.55 -4.06
C LEU A 65 -27.91 -17.12 -4.12
N LEU A 66 -27.04 -16.77 -3.17
CA LEU A 66 -26.41 -15.45 -3.13
C LEU A 66 -25.48 -15.18 -4.31
N LYS A 67 -24.88 -16.20 -4.93
CA LYS A 67 -24.08 -16.02 -6.15
C LYS A 67 -24.91 -15.57 -7.35
N THR A 68 -26.22 -15.86 -7.36
CA THR A 68 -27.13 -15.46 -8.44
C THR A 68 -27.71 -14.06 -8.24
N THR A 69 -27.48 -13.43 -7.08
CA THR A 69 -27.95 -12.07 -6.80
C THR A 69 -26.85 -11.06 -7.00
N LYS A 70 -27.17 -9.97 -7.70
CA LYS A 70 -26.30 -8.80 -7.79
C LYS A 70 -26.69 -7.83 -6.68
N ILE A 71 -25.71 -7.28 -6.00
CA ILE A 71 -25.94 -6.21 -5.02
C ILE A 71 -26.32 -4.95 -5.82
N CYS A 72 -27.39 -4.28 -5.42
CA CYS A 72 -27.75 -2.96 -5.97
C CYS A 72 -26.72 -1.94 -5.47
N GLU A 73 -25.59 -1.82 -6.16
CA GLU A 73 -24.64 -0.75 -5.91
C GLU A 73 -25.24 0.55 -6.44
N LYS A 74 -25.57 1.46 -5.52
CA LYS A 74 -25.98 2.82 -5.90
C LYS A 74 -24.85 3.41 -6.74
N PRO A 75 -25.12 3.91 -7.95
CA PRO A 75 -24.08 4.52 -8.77
C PRO A 75 -23.39 5.59 -7.95
N ILE A 76 -22.07 5.41 -7.78
CA ILE A 76 -21.23 6.35 -7.03
C ILE A 76 -21.44 7.70 -7.68
N ALA A 77 -21.96 8.66 -6.91
CA ALA A 77 -22.23 10.00 -7.44
C ALA A 77 -20.95 10.53 -8.12
N PRO A 78 -21.07 11.19 -9.28
CA PRO A 78 -19.91 11.73 -9.98
C PRO A 78 -19.13 12.61 -9.00
N LYS A 79 -17.80 12.42 -8.95
CA LYS A 79 -16.93 13.16 -8.03
C LYS A 79 -17.18 14.66 -8.23
N ALA A 80 -17.41 15.38 -7.13
CA ALA A 80 -17.64 16.82 -7.18
C ALA A 80 -16.49 17.51 -7.93
N LYS A 81 -16.83 18.50 -8.77
CA LYS A 81 -15.83 19.29 -9.50
C LYS A 81 -14.91 19.99 -8.50
N LYS A 82 -13.62 20.01 -8.80
CA LYS A 82 -12.59 20.62 -7.95
C LYS A 82 -12.87 22.11 -7.77
N SER A 83 -12.87 22.61 -6.53
CA SER A 83 -13.12 24.03 -6.26
C SER A 83 -12.01 24.91 -6.86
N PRO A 84 -12.32 26.15 -7.30
CA PRO A 84 -11.34 27.04 -7.92
C PRO A 84 -10.20 27.42 -6.96
N GLU A 85 -10.50 27.58 -5.67
CA GLU A 85 -9.50 27.80 -4.63
C GLU A 85 -8.51 26.63 -4.52
N PHE A 86 -9.00 25.40 -4.60
CA PHE A 86 -8.15 24.21 -4.53
C PHE A 86 -7.31 24.02 -5.82
N LEU A 87 -7.78 24.50 -6.97
CA LEU A 87 -6.98 24.55 -8.20
C LEU A 87 -5.81 25.52 -8.08
N ARG A 88 -6.04 26.72 -7.55
CA ARG A 88 -4.99 27.72 -7.28
C ARG A 88 -3.92 27.18 -6.33
N GLN A 89 -4.33 26.48 -5.28
CA GLN A 89 -3.39 25.84 -4.36
C GLN A 89 -2.53 24.77 -5.05
N MET A 90 -3.10 24.02 -5.98
CA MET A 90 -2.40 22.97 -6.71
C MET A 90 -1.42 23.53 -7.73
N GLU A 91 -1.80 24.60 -8.41
CA GLU A 91 -0.90 25.34 -9.30
C GLU A 91 0.32 25.86 -8.52
N ARG A 92 0.07 26.47 -7.36
CA ARG A 92 1.15 26.92 -6.46
C ARG A 92 2.06 25.78 -6.01
N LEU A 93 1.50 24.63 -5.65
CA LEU A 93 2.29 23.46 -5.25
C LEU A 93 3.13 22.92 -6.41
N ARG A 94 2.57 22.89 -7.62
CA ARG A 94 3.29 22.46 -8.83
C ARG A 94 4.45 23.38 -9.15
N GLN A 95 4.24 24.70 -9.07
CA GLN A 95 5.30 25.70 -9.25
C GLN A 95 6.42 25.51 -8.22
N ARG A 96 6.07 25.37 -6.94
CA ARG A 96 7.07 25.13 -5.88
C ARG A 96 7.86 23.84 -6.12
N GLN A 97 7.22 22.78 -6.62
CA GLN A 97 7.93 21.56 -6.96
C GLN A 97 8.87 21.74 -8.15
N GLN A 98 8.43 22.43 -9.20
CA GLN A 98 9.28 22.77 -10.35
C GLN A 98 10.50 23.63 -9.95
N GLU A 99 10.32 24.58 -9.03
CA GLU A 99 11.41 25.39 -8.48
C GLU A 99 12.43 24.52 -7.72
N LEU A 100 11.97 23.57 -6.91
CA LEU A 100 12.84 22.66 -6.18
C LEU A 100 13.63 21.75 -7.13
N GLU A 101 12.98 21.20 -8.15
CA GLU A 101 13.63 20.38 -9.18
C GLU A 101 14.66 21.20 -9.97
N TYR A 102 14.33 22.44 -10.33
CA TYR A 102 15.27 23.34 -11.00
C TYR A 102 16.48 23.67 -10.11
N GLN A 103 16.26 23.96 -8.83
CA GLN A 103 17.35 24.19 -7.88
C GLN A 103 18.24 22.96 -7.73
N GLU A 104 17.68 21.75 -7.75
CA GLU A 104 18.46 20.51 -7.70
C GLU A 104 19.32 20.33 -8.96
N LEU A 105 18.77 20.58 -10.15
CA LEU A 105 19.50 20.51 -11.41
C LEU A 105 20.60 21.57 -11.51
N VAL A 106 20.31 22.81 -11.12
CA VAL A 106 21.29 23.90 -11.07
C VAL A 106 22.36 23.60 -10.03
N LYS A 107 22.00 23.13 -8.84
CA LYS A 107 22.96 22.70 -7.83
C LYS A 107 23.85 21.58 -8.35
N ASN A 108 23.31 20.57 -9.04
CA ASN A 108 24.09 19.48 -9.59
C ASN A 108 24.99 19.93 -10.75
N SER A 109 24.50 20.83 -11.62
CA SER A 109 25.28 21.43 -12.73
C SER A 109 26.39 22.36 -12.23
N THR A 110 26.12 23.16 -11.21
CA THR A 110 27.12 24.04 -10.58
C THR A 110 28.14 23.24 -9.78
N LEU A 111 27.73 22.14 -9.13
CA LEU A 111 28.61 21.24 -8.39
C LEU A 111 29.51 20.41 -9.33
N SER A 112 29.06 20.10 -10.55
CA SER A 112 29.91 19.52 -11.61
C SER A 112 30.86 20.53 -12.26
N PHE A 113 30.52 21.82 -12.29
CA PHE A 113 31.46 22.90 -12.66
C PHE A 113 32.44 23.25 -11.52
N SER A 114 32.06 23.04 -10.26
CA SER A 114 32.81 23.45 -9.06
C SER A 114 33.53 22.29 -8.35
N LEU A 115 33.95 21.26 -9.10
CA LEU A 115 34.86 20.21 -8.61
C LEU A 115 36.25 20.81 -8.30
N ASN A 116 36.34 21.43 -7.11
CA ASN A 116 37.47 21.76 -6.22
C ASN A 116 37.35 23.21 -5.68
N PRO A 117 37.48 23.50 -4.35
CA PRO A 117 37.40 22.68 -3.13
C PRO A 117 36.40 23.26 -2.09
N GLY A 118 35.80 22.42 -1.24
CA GLY A 118 35.05 22.87 -0.06
C GLY A 118 33.58 22.46 -0.03
N SER A 119 33.33 21.15 -0.03
CA SER A 119 32.02 20.58 0.24
C SER A 119 31.44 21.11 1.56
N SER A 120 30.31 21.82 1.49
CA SER A 120 29.55 22.25 2.66
C SER A 120 29.21 21.04 3.54
N PRO A 121 29.64 21.03 4.82
CA PRO A 121 29.42 19.89 5.74
C PRO A 121 27.93 19.62 5.99
N SER A 122 27.05 20.57 5.70
CA SER A 122 25.61 20.47 5.94
C SER A 122 24.87 19.56 4.94
N ALA A 123 25.40 19.38 3.73
CA ALA A 123 24.81 18.48 2.73
C ALA A 123 25.26 17.03 2.97
N VAL A 124 26.54 16.84 3.25
CA VAL A 124 27.13 15.53 3.57
C VAL A 124 26.54 14.97 4.86
N THR A 125 26.31 15.80 5.89
CA THR A 125 25.71 15.35 7.16
C THR A 125 24.27 14.88 7.04
N LYS A 126 23.46 15.37 6.09
CA LYS A 126 22.07 14.90 5.92
C LYS A 126 22.02 13.47 5.36
N GLU A 127 22.95 13.11 4.48
CA GLU A 127 23.07 11.76 3.92
C GLU A 127 23.80 10.81 4.89
N LEU A 128 24.81 11.31 5.62
CA LEU A 128 25.54 10.53 6.62
C LEU A 128 24.73 10.23 7.89
N LYS A 129 23.70 11.02 8.22
CA LYS A 129 22.88 10.82 9.43
C LYS A 129 22.32 9.40 9.54
N HIS A 130 21.92 8.79 8.42
CA HIS A 130 21.39 7.42 8.44
C HIS A 130 22.50 6.36 8.62
N GLN A 131 23.74 6.65 8.24
CA GLN A 131 24.87 5.72 8.40
C GLN A 131 25.55 5.86 9.78
N VAL A 132 25.57 7.08 10.34
CA VAL A 132 26.18 7.37 11.64
C VAL A 132 25.48 6.63 12.77
N THR A 133 24.14 6.51 12.75
CA THR A 133 23.42 5.74 13.76
C THR A 133 23.84 4.26 13.79
N THR A 134 24.10 3.66 12.62
CA THR A 134 24.56 2.27 12.56
C THR A 134 25.97 2.11 13.10
N ILE A 135 26.87 3.03 12.77
CA ILE A 135 28.25 3.04 13.31
C ILE A 135 28.24 3.16 14.84
N ILE A 136 27.40 4.04 15.38
CA ILE A 136 27.24 4.19 16.82
C ILE A 136 26.68 2.92 17.46
N ASN A 137 25.71 2.26 16.82
CA ASN A 137 25.15 1.00 17.31
C ASN A 137 26.23 -0.10 17.39
N ILE A 138 27.08 -0.20 16.36
CA ILE A 138 28.24 -1.12 16.32
C ILE A 138 29.25 -0.79 17.44
N LEU A 139 29.51 0.50 17.71
CA LEU A 139 30.43 0.87 18.77
C LEU A 139 29.90 0.53 20.16
N ILE A 140 28.61 0.78 20.41
CA ILE A 140 27.98 0.50 21.70
C ILE A 140 27.95 -1.01 21.97
N SER A 141 27.69 -1.83 20.95
CA SER A 141 27.68 -3.29 21.10
C SER A 141 29.09 -3.83 21.40
N VAL A 142 30.12 -3.39 20.69
CA VAL A 142 31.51 -3.82 20.92
C VAL A 142 31.98 -3.44 22.32
N VAL A 143 31.71 -2.20 22.76
CA VAL A 143 32.06 -1.74 24.11
C VAL A 143 31.29 -2.52 25.18
N SER A 144 30.00 -2.79 24.95
CA SER A 144 29.17 -3.58 25.86
C SER A 144 29.70 -5.00 26.06
N VAL A 145 30.03 -5.70 24.96
CA VAL A 145 30.58 -7.06 25.04
C VAL A 145 31.98 -7.06 25.66
N GLY A 146 32.83 -6.10 25.30
CA GLY A 146 34.17 -5.95 25.90
C GLY A 146 34.10 -5.76 27.43
N TYR A 147 33.20 -4.90 27.89
CA TYR A 147 32.98 -4.69 29.33
C TYR A 147 32.40 -5.94 30.01
N ALA A 148 31.46 -6.64 29.36
CA ALA A 148 30.88 -7.87 29.87
C ALA A 148 31.93 -8.98 30.04
N VAL A 149 32.78 -9.19 29.04
CA VAL A 149 33.88 -10.18 29.09
C VAL A 149 34.91 -9.80 30.15
N TRP A 150 35.27 -8.52 30.24
CA TRP A 150 36.19 -8.02 31.28
C TRP A 150 35.64 -8.23 32.69
N TYR A 151 34.39 -7.84 32.93
CA TYR A 151 33.71 -8.01 34.21
C TYR A 151 33.57 -9.50 34.58
N TRP A 152 33.16 -10.33 33.63
CA TRP A 152 32.96 -11.76 33.84
C TRP A 152 34.28 -12.49 34.15
N THR A 153 35.33 -12.21 33.38
CA THR A 153 36.67 -12.79 33.61
C THR A 153 37.32 -12.22 34.89
N GLY A 154 36.97 -10.99 35.25
CA GLY A 154 37.34 -10.28 36.47
C GLY A 154 36.79 -10.95 37.73
N THR A 155 35.47 -11.05 37.80
CA THR A 155 34.73 -11.48 38.98
C THR A 155 34.57 -13.00 39.09
N SER A 156 34.43 -13.73 37.98
CA SER A 156 34.03 -15.15 38.02
C SER A 156 35.18 -16.15 37.93
N MET A 157 36.27 -15.82 37.25
CA MET A 157 37.34 -16.80 36.96
C MET A 157 38.71 -16.42 37.52
N ASN A 158 38.86 -15.21 38.06
CA ASN A 158 40.08 -14.66 38.68
C ASN A 158 41.38 -15.04 37.93
N ILE A 159 41.34 -14.93 36.60
CA ILE A 159 42.43 -15.34 35.70
C ILE A 159 43.52 -14.27 35.71
N ASN A 160 44.77 -14.70 35.50
CA ASN A 160 45.94 -13.83 35.34
C ASN A 160 45.72 -12.74 34.27
N ASP A 161 46.24 -11.52 34.51
CA ASP A 161 45.88 -10.30 33.77
C ASP A 161 46.19 -10.39 32.27
N ALA A 162 47.22 -11.16 31.89
CA ALA A 162 47.55 -11.40 30.48
C ALA A 162 46.42 -12.10 29.69
N TYR A 163 45.75 -13.09 30.30
CA TYR A 163 44.68 -13.83 29.63
C TYR A 163 43.38 -13.02 29.54
N ARG A 164 43.14 -12.10 30.48
CA ARG A 164 41.98 -11.20 30.42
C ARG A 164 42.01 -10.31 29.19
N ILE A 165 43.19 -9.75 28.90
CA ILE A 165 43.39 -8.89 27.71
C ILE A 165 43.25 -9.73 26.43
N LEU A 166 43.83 -10.94 26.40
CA LEU A 166 43.73 -11.83 25.25
C LEU A 166 42.27 -12.22 24.94
N LEU A 167 41.50 -12.59 25.97
CA LEU A 167 40.07 -12.91 25.82
C LEU A 167 39.26 -11.69 25.35
N CYS A 168 39.49 -10.51 25.93
CA CYS A 168 38.80 -9.29 25.52
C CYS A 168 39.09 -8.94 24.04
N LEU A 169 40.35 -9.06 23.62
CA LEU A 169 40.77 -8.85 22.23
C LEU A 169 40.11 -9.86 21.29
N PHE A 170 40.10 -11.15 21.66
CA PHE A 170 39.50 -12.20 20.85
C PHE A 170 37.99 -12.01 20.66
N PHE A 171 37.25 -11.76 21.73
CA PHE A 171 35.80 -11.52 21.65
C PHE A 171 35.46 -10.21 20.94
N SER A 172 36.26 -9.16 21.12
CA SER A 172 36.09 -7.89 20.39
C SER A 172 36.20 -8.08 18.87
N ILE A 173 37.21 -8.83 18.41
CA ILE A 173 37.39 -9.13 16.98
C ILE A 173 36.21 -9.97 16.44
N LEU A 174 35.77 -10.99 17.17
CA LEU A 174 34.63 -11.81 16.75
C LEU A 174 33.35 -10.99 16.61
N VAL A 175 33.05 -10.12 17.57
CA VAL A 175 31.87 -9.24 17.54
C VAL A 175 31.97 -8.27 16.36
N LEU A 176 33.15 -7.68 16.12
CA LEU A 176 33.37 -6.78 14.99
C LEU A 176 33.08 -7.47 13.65
N ILE A 177 33.56 -8.71 13.46
CA ILE A 177 33.29 -9.49 12.25
C ILE A 177 31.78 -9.76 12.10
N ALA A 178 31.12 -10.18 13.19
CA ALA A 178 29.68 -10.44 13.19
C ALA A 178 28.87 -9.20 12.78
N GLU A 179 29.19 -8.04 13.37
CA GLU A 179 28.56 -6.75 13.05
C GLU A 179 28.72 -6.38 11.57
N VAL A 180 29.93 -6.49 11.02
CA VAL A 180 30.22 -6.17 9.61
C VAL A 180 29.49 -7.10 8.65
N VAL A 181 29.39 -8.40 8.95
CA VAL A 181 28.66 -9.36 8.12
C VAL A 181 27.16 -9.07 8.15
N VAL A 182 26.59 -8.75 9.32
CA VAL A 182 25.17 -8.39 9.45
C VAL A 182 24.87 -7.12 8.65
N PHE A 183 25.71 -6.09 8.76
CA PHE A 183 25.54 -4.85 8.01
C PHE A 183 25.74 -5.04 6.51
N GLY A 184 26.75 -5.81 6.10
CA GLY A 184 26.98 -6.15 4.69
C GLY A 184 25.81 -6.94 4.10
N GLY A 185 25.23 -7.87 4.87
CA GLY A 185 24.02 -8.59 4.48
C GLY A 185 22.80 -7.66 4.33
N TYR A 186 22.64 -6.70 5.25
CA TYR A 186 21.58 -5.69 5.18
C TYR A 186 21.72 -4.77 3.96
N LEU A 187 22.92 -4.24 3.71
CA LEU A 187 23.25 -3.42 2.54
C LEU A 187 22.88 -4.13 1.24
N ARG A 188 23.32 -5.40 1.09
CA ARG A 188 23.04 -6.19 -0.11
C ARG A 188 21.54 -6.36 -0.35
N LYS A 189 20.78 -6.56 0.72
CA LYS A 189 19.32 -6.71 0.65
C LYS A 189 18.60 -5.40 0.30
N ILE A 190 19.08 -4.26 0.80
CA ILE A 190 18.55 -2.94 0.40
C ILE A 190 18.86 -2.65 -1.06
N GLU A 191 20.09 -2.91 -1.48
CA GLU A 191 20.53 -2.68 -2.85
C GLU A 191 19.71 -3.54 -3.83
N GLU A 192 19.46 -4.80 -3.46
CA GLU A 192 18.58 -5.70 -4.20
C GLU A 192 17.16 -5.11 -4.33
N ALA A 193 16.55 -4.66 -3.23
CA ALA A 193 15.23 -4.04 -3.26
C ALA A 193 15.18 -2.77 -4.13
N ARG A 194 16.19 -1.89 -4.01
CA ARG A 194 16.31 -0.68 -4.84
C ARG A 194 16.51 -1.01 -6.32
N SER A 195 17.27 -2.07 -6.64
CA SER A 195 17.50 -2.50 -8.01
C SER A 195 16.21 -3.04 -8.66
N VAL A 196 15.37 -3.73 -7.88
CA VAL A 196 14.06 -4.24 -8.30
C VAL A 196 13.09 -3.09 -8.55
N GLU A 197 13.06 -2.08 -7.67
CA GLU A 197 12.26 -0.87 -7.86
C GLU A 197 12.68 -0.06 -9.09
N ARG A 198 14.00 0.15 -9.28
CA ARG A 198 14.52 0.85 -10.47
C ARG A 198 14.22 0.12 -11.77
N LYS A 199 14.13 -1.22 -11.75
CA LYS A 199 13.75 -2.03 -12.92
C LYS A 199 12.27 -1.91 -13.28
N LYS A 200 11.39 -1.47 -12.38
CA LYS A 200 10.01 -1.13 -12.74
C LYS A 200 9.99 0.22 -13.46
N ILE A 201 10.18 0.18 -14.77
CA ILE A 201 9.91 1.33 -15.64
C ILE A 201 8.38 1.49 -15.69
N GLU A 202 7.86 2.52 -15.01
CA GLU A 202 6.45 2.88 -15.08
C GLU A 202 6.12 3.32 -16.51
N VAL A 203 5.29 2.52 -17.20
CA VAL A 203 4.72 2.92 -18.49
C VAL A 203 3.69 4.01 -18.23
N LYS A 204 4.13 5.27 -18.23
CA LYS A 204 3.23 6.43 -18.21
C LYS A 204 2.50 6.49 -19.56
N LYS A 205 1.35 5.83 -19.63
CA LYS A 205 0.41 6.00 -20.73
C LYS A 205 -0.15 7.41 -20.64
N VAL A 206 0.21 8.27 -21.60
CA VAL A 206 -0.36 9.61 -21.73
C VAL A 206 -1.84 9.45 -22.04
N ILE A 207 -2.69 9.81 -21.06
CA ILE A 207 -4.14 9.86 -21.20
C ILE A 207 -4.43 11.31 -21.58
N GLU A 208 -4.92 11.52 -22.80
CA GLU A 208 -5.29 12.81 -23.42
C GLU A 208 -4.15 13.74 -23.86
N SER A 209 -3.90 13.71 -25.18
CA SER A 209 -3.37 14.85 -25.92
C SER A 209 -4.50 15.84 -26.20
N VAL A 210 -4.51 16.98 -25.51
CA VAL A 210 -5.39 18.10 -25.88
C VAL A 210 -4.73 18.86 -27.03
N SER A 211 -5.29 18.73 -28.23
CA SER A 211 -4.94 19.56 -29.39
C SER A 211 -5.59 20.93 -29.22
N PHE A 212 -4.78 21.96 -28.95
CA PHE A 212 -5.25 23.34 -28.96
C PHE A 212 -5.40 23.78 -30.41
N GLU A 213 -6.65 23.82 -30.89
CA GLU A 213 -6.96 24.45 -32.17
C GLU A 213 -6.85 25.97 -31.99
N SER A 214 -5.83 26.53 -32.64
CA SER A 214 -5.54 27.97 -32.62
C SER A 214 -6.69 28.72 -33.27
N ALA A 215 -7.46 29.46 -32.46
CA ALA A 215 -8.50 30.35 -32.93
C ALA A 215 -7.87 31.44 -33.81
N ARG A 216 -8.11 31.28 -35.11
CA ARG A 216 -7.83 32.22 -36.19
C ARG A 216 -8.53 33.55 -35.89
N GLY A 217 -7.74 34.61 -35.72
CA GLY A 217 -8.24 35.98 -35.63
C GLY A 217 -8.80 36.46 -36.97
N GLN A 218 -10.07 36.87 -36.95
CA GLN A 218 -10.90 37.65 -37.89
C GLN A 218 -12.18 37.93 -37.06
N ASP A 219 -12.74 39.12 -36.84
CA ASP A 219 -12.65 40.49 -37.35
C ASP A 219 -13.05 41.41 -36.16
N THR A 220 -12.66 42.67 -36.06
CA THR A 220 -13.54 43.76 -36.53
C THR A 220 -12.79 45.08 -36.74
N LYS A 221 -13.07 45.67 -37.90
CA LYS A 221 -12.71 47.02 -38.35
C LYS A 221 -13.99 47.87 -38.31
N LEU A 222 -14.10 48.81 -37.39
CA LEU A 222 -14.94 50.03 -37.37
C LEU A 222 -14.29 50.88 -36.24
N GLU A 223 -13.74 52.09 -36.39
CA GLU A 223 -13.93 53.21 -37.33
C GLU A 223 -12.58 53.75 -37.84
#